data_AF-A0A956KRD0-F1
#
_entry.id   AF-A0A956KRD0-F1
#
_cell.length_a   1.000
_cell.length_b   1.000
_cell.length_c   1.000
_cell.angle_alpha   90.00
_cell.angle_beta   90.00
_cell.angle_gamma   90.00
#
_symmetry.space_group_name_H-M   'P 1'
#
loop_
_entity.id
_entity.type
_entity.pdbx_description
1 polymer ?
#
loop_
_entity_poly.entity_id
_entity_poly.type
_entity_poly.pdbx_seq_one_letter_code
_entity_poly.pdbx_strand_id
1 'polypeptide(L)'
;MPAIFPRWTNKIPLAIGVGAPLFGAFLIFAIWYWWSPSYTDVGYRPHQPVPFSHALHAGDMGMDCRYCHNTVERAAVAAIPPTTTCMNCHSQVK
;
A
#
# COMPACT_ATOMS: atom_id res chain seq x y z
N MET A 1 57.32 21.19 12.15
CA MET A 1 56.69 20.11 11.34
C MET A 1 55.60 20.76 10.51
N PRO A 2 55.58 20.66 9.17
CA PRO A 2 54.51 21.24 8.37
C PRO A 2 53.20 20.50 8.71
N ALA A 3 52.13 21.25 8.98
CA ALA A 3 50.84 20.65 9.28
C ALA A 3 50.34 19.90 8.04
N ILE A 4 50.17 18.57 8.15
CA ILE A 4 49.68 17.70 7.07
C ILE A 4 48.25 18.09 6.68
N PHE A 5 47.45 18.53 7.64
CA PHE A 5 46.10 19.04 7.40
C PHE A 5 46.01 20.55 7.70
N PRO A 6 45.36 21.34 6.82
CA PRO A 6 45.05 22.73 7.12
C PRO A 6 44.19 22.85 8.39
N ARG A 7 44.34 23.97 9.12
CA ARG A 7 43.60 24.21 10.38
C ARG A 7 42.07 24.19 10.23
N TRP A 8 41.55 24.40 9.02
CA TRP A 8 40.11 24.30 8.76
C TRP A 8 39.59 22.87 8.89
N THR A 9 40.45 21.86 8.71
CA THR A 9 40.10 20.44 8.84
C THR A 9 39.71 20.06 10.28
N ASN A 10 40.16 20.81 11.30
CA ASN A 10 39.73 20.61 12.68
C ASN A 10 38.22 20.81 12.89
N LYS A 11 37.54 21.49 11.95
CA LYS A 11 36.09 21.71 11.99
C LYS A 11 35.30 20.54 11.40
N ILE A 12 35.93 19.67 10.60
CA ILE A 12 35.25 18.56 9.90
C ILE A 12 34.64 17.54 10.88
N PRO A 13 35.35 17.05 11.91
CA PRO A 13 34.76 16.09 12.85
C PRO A 13 33.53 16.64 13.58
N LEU A 14 33.55 17.94 13.93
CA LEU A 14 32.41 18.62 14.55
C LEU A 14 31.23 18.75 13.58
N ALA A 15 31.50 19.16 12.34
CA ALA A 15 30.47 19.29 11.31
C ALA A 15 29.79 17.94 11.01
N ILE A 16 30.56 16.85 10.94
CA ILE A 16 30.04 15.49 10.74
C ILE A 16 29.26 15.02 11.98
N GLY A 17 29.82 15.23 13.17
CA GLY A 17 29.22 14.79 14.44
C GLY A 17 27.84 15.39 14.73
N VAL A 18 27.55 16.59 14.20
CA VAL A 18 26.24 17.26 14.35
C VAL A 18 25.37 17.11 13.10
N GLY A 19 25.97 17.23 11.91
CA GLY A 19 25.24 17.20 10.65
C GLY A 19 24.63 15.82 10.35
N ALA A 20 25.38 14.74 10.58
CA ALA A 20 24.91 13.39 10.26
C ALA A 20 23.72 12.93 11.12
N PRO A 21 23.68 13.15 12.45
CA PRO A 21 22.52 12.79 13.26
C PRO A 21 21.25 13.55 12.90
N LEU A 22 21.33 14.86 12.66
CA LEU A 22 20.18 15.68 12.28
C LEU A 22 19.60 15.23 10.93
N PHE A 23 20.49 14.97 9.98
CA PHE A 23 20.09 14.44 8.69
C PHE A 23 19.41 13.08 8.80
N GLY A 24 19.94 12.17 9.62
CA GLY A 24 19.32 10.87 9.90
C GLY A 24 17.93 10.99 10.52
N ALA A 25 17.76 11.85 11.52
CA ALA A 25 16.47 12.06 12.19
C ALA A 25 15.40 12.59 11.23
N PHE A 26 15.79 13.52 10.34
CA PHE A 26 14.90 14.04 9.31
C PHE A 26 14.44 12.94 8.34
N LEU A 27 15.36 12.11 7.84
CA LEU A 27 15.01 11.03 6.91
C LEU A 27 14.07 10.00 7.54
N ILE A 28 14.30 9.69 8.81
CA ILE A 28 13.43 8.78 9.58
C ILE A 28 12.01 9.34 9.64
N PHE A 29 11.84 10.62 10.01
CA PHE A 29 10.52 11.24 10.08
C PHE A 29 9.82 11.29 8.73
N ALA A 30 10.56 11.64 7.67
CA ALA A 30 10.00 11.73 6.33
C ALA A 30 9.49 10.37 5.83
N ILE A 31 10.29 9.30 5.94
CA ILE A 31 9.86 7.96 5.51
C ILE A 31 8.66 7.50 6.34
N TRP A 32 8.68 7.77 7.64
CA TRP A 32 7.62 7.40 8.56
C TRP A 32 6.28 8.07 8.25
N TYR A 33 6.31 9.31 7.77
CA TYR A 33 5.10 10.03 7.39
C TYR A 33 4.60 9.66 5.99
N TRP A 34 5.48 9.55 5.00
CA TRP A 34 5.06 9.38 3.60
C TRP A 34 4.83 7.93 3.16
N TRP A 35 5.39 6.95 3.86
CA TRP A 35 4.95 5.56 3.74
C TRP A 35 3.75 5.25 4.64
N SER A 36 3.11 6.29 5.21
CA SER A 36 1.97 6.06 6.08
C SER A 36 0.72 5.68 5.26
N PRO A 37 -0.11 4.73 5.72
CA PRO A 37 -1.27 4.21 5.00
C PRO A 37 -2.36 5.22 4.63
N SER A 38 -2.41 6.35 5.32
CA SER A 38 -3.19 7.53 4.91
C SER A 38 -2.73 8.10 3.57
N TYR A 39 -1.62 7.60 3.02
CA TYR A 39 -1.05 7.94 1.73
C TYR A 39 -0.80 6.72 0.83
N THR A 40 -0.89 5.45 1.30
CA THR A 40 -0.72 4.27 0.41
C THR A 40 -2.01 3.54 0.06
N ASP A 41 -3.03 3.56 0.92
CA ASP A 41 -4.19 2.65 0.78
C ASP A 41 -5.52 3.33 1.10
N VAL A 42 -5.66 4.60 0.68
CA VAL A 42 -6.86 5.38 1.02
C VAL A 42 -7.90 5.30 -0.07
N GLY A 43 -9.01 4.63 0.23
CA GLY A 43 -10.22 4.69 -0.58
C GLY A 43 -10.03 4.34 -2.06
N TYR A 44 -8.91 3.68 -2.39
CA TYR A 44 -8.52 3.40 -3.75
C TYR A 44 -9.54 2.46 -4.39
N ARG A 45 -10.19 2.96 -5.43
CA ARG A 45 -11.29 2.29 -6.13
C ARG A 45 -10.98 2.29 -7.63
N PRO A 46 -10.29 1.26 -8.13
CA PRO A 46 -9.93 1.21 -9.54
C PRO A 46 -11.18 1.00 -10.41
N HIS A 47 -11.23 1.66 -11.57
CA HIS A 47 -12.26 1.41 -12.57
C HIS A 47 -12.21 -0.05 -13.01
N GLN A 48 -13.31 -0.76 -12.81
CA GLN A 48 -13.42 -2.17 -13.17
C GLN A 48 -13.95 -2.28 -14.61
N PRO A 49 -13.47 -3.24 -15.44
CA PRO A 49 -14.02 -3.48 -16.78
C PRO A 49 -15.52 -3.79 -16.78
N VAL A 50 -15.99 -4.37 -15.68
CA VAL A 50 -17.40 -4.57 -15.36
C VAL A 50 -17.66 -3.78 -14.07
N PRO A 51 -18.66 -2.87 -14.03
CA PRO A 51 -18.96 -2.06 -12.85
C PRO A 51 -19.63 -2.91 -11.76
N PHE A 52 -18.86 -3.84 -11.19
CA PHE A 52 -19.33 -4.73 -10.16
C PHE A 52 -19.59 -3.94 -8.87
N SER A 53 -20.84 -3.97 -8.41
CA SER A 53 -21.25 -3.35 -7.15
C SER A 53 -21.27 -4.39 -6.03
N HIS A 54 -20.25 -4.37 -5.16
CA HIS A 54 -20.30 -5.15 -3.92
C HIS A 54 -21.48 -4.72 -3.02
N ALA A 55 -21.84 -3.44 -3.06
CA ALA A 55 -22.96 -2.90 -2.28
C ALA A 55 -24.28 -3.57 -2.66
N LEU A 56 -24.52 -3.82 -3.95
CA LEU A 56 -25.74 -4.50 -4.40
C LEU A 56 -25.73 -5.99 -4.04
N HIS A 57 -24.67 -6.72 -4.41
CA HIS A 57 -24.66 -8.18 -4.29
C HIS A 57 -24.51 -8.66 -2.84
N ALA A 58 -23.54 -8.11 -2.12
CA ALA A 58 -23.28 -8.52 -0.73
C ALA A 58 -24.12 -7.70 0.27
N GLY A 59 -24.39 -6.42 -0.04
CA GLY A 59 -25.20 -5.56 0.82
C GLY A 59 -26.70 -5.82 0.64
N ASP A 60 -27.26 -5.39 -0.48
CA ASP A 60 -28.71 -5.39 -0.67
C ASP A 60 -29.31 -6.80 -0.87
N MET A 61 -28.62 -7.67 -1.62
CA MET A 61 -29.09 -9.03 -1.93
C MET A 61 -28.66 -10.09 -0.90
N GLY A 62 -27.74 -9.75 0.01
CA GLY A 62 -27.28 -10.65 1.07
C GLY A 62 -26.54 -11.90 0.58
N MET A 63 -25.87 -11.84 -0.58
CA MET A 63 -25.10 -12.97 -1.09
C MET A 63 -23.88 -13.26 -0.20
N ASP A 64 -23.62 -14.55 0.04
CA ASP A 64 -22.44 -14.99 0.78
C ASP A 64 -21.16 -14.70 -0.01
N CYS A 65 -20.16 -14.09 0.64
CA CYS A 65 -18.88 -13.71 0.02
C CYS A 65 -18.16 -14.88 -0.68
N ARG A 66 -18.30 -16.10 -0.15
CA ARG A 66 -17.64 -17.33 -0.64
C ARG A 66 -18.28 -17.85 -1.92
N TYR A 67 -19.49 -17.41 -2.23
CA TYR A 67 -20.11 -17.71 -3.51
C TYR A 67 -19.23 -17.20 -4.67
N CYS A 68 -18.65 -16.00 -4.51
CA CYS A 68 -17.72 -15.41 -5.48
C CYS A 68 -16.25 -15.70 -5.16
N HIS A 69 -15.83 -15.53 -3.90
CA HIS A 69 -14.44 -15.75 -3.46
C HIS A 69 -14.25 -17.15 -2.88
N ASN A 70 -14.43 -18.18 -3.72
CA ASN A 70 -14.54 -19.57 -3.28
C ASN A 70 -13.27 -20.18 -2.66
N THR A 71 -12.09 -19.60 -2.92
CA THR A 71 -10.82 -20.09 -2.35
C THR A 71 -10.48 -19.48 -1.00
N VAL A 72 -11.29 -18.55 -0.49
CA VAL A 72 -10.99 -17.79 0.73
C VAL A 72 -10.76 -18.71 1.95
N GLU A 73 -11.37 -19.89 1.97
CA GLU A 73 -11.20 -20.86 3.08
C GLU A 73 -10.03 -21.84 2.89
N ARG A 74 -9.39 -21.90 1.71
CA ARG A 74 -8.45 -22.99 1.37
C ARG A 74 -7.15 -22.56 0.68
N ALA A 75 -6.99 -21.28 0.32
CA ALA A 75 -5.79 -20.77 -0.37
C ALA A 75 -5.26 -19.47 0.25
N ALA A 76 -3.99 -19.16 -0.01
CA ALA A 76 -3.33 -17.94 0.47
C ALA A 76 -3.85 -16.64 -0.20
N VAL A 77 -4.61 -16.77 -1.30
CA VAL A 77 -5.18 -15.65 -2.05
C VAL A 77 -6.64 -15.94 -2.32
N ALA A 78 -7.51 -14.97 -2.02
CA ALA A 78 -8.90 -15.00 -2.42
C ALA A 78 -8.97 -14.85 -3.94
N ALA A 79 -9.42 -15.89 -4.63
CA ALA A 79 -9.55 -15.88 -6.07
C ALA A 79 -10.64 -14.88 -6.48
N ILE A 80 -10.40 -14.19 -7.58
CA ILE A 80 -11.43 -13.45 -8.30
C ILE A 80 -12.29 -14.49 -9.03
N PRO A 81 -13.63 -14.43 -8.95
CA PRO A 81 -14.49 -15.43 -9.57
C PRO A 81 -14.30 -15.49 -11.09
N PRO A 82 -14.42 -16.67 -11.70
CA PRO A 82 -14.55 -16.77 -13.15
C PRO A 82 -15.89 -16.18 -13.63
N THR A 83 -15.97 -15.80 -14.90
CA THR A 83 -17.19 -15.26 -15.52
C THR A 83 -18.40 -16.20 -15.37
N THR A 84 -18.17 -17.51 -15.30
CA THR A 84 -19.24 -18.51 -15.12
C THR A 84 -20.04 -18.27 -13.83
N THR A 85 -19.41 -17.84 -12.74
CA THR A 85 -20.11 -17.49 -11.50
C THR A 85 -21.09 -16.34 -11.70
N CYS A 86 -20.72 -15.33 -12.50
CA CYS A 86 -21.60 -14.21 -12.85
C CYS A 86 -22.79 -14.68 -13.70
N MET A 87 -22.51 -15.56 -14.67
CA MET A 87 -23.52 -16.06 -15.61
C MET A 87 -24.54 -17.03 -15.00
N ASN A 88 -24.30 -17.54 -13.80
CA ASN A 88 -25.31 -18.32 -13.05
C ASN A 88 -26.62 -17.53 -12.88
N CYS A 89 -26.54 -16.19 -12.81
CA CYS A 89 -27.71 -15.31 -12.74
C CYS A 89 -27.83 -14.42 -13.97
N HIS A 90 -26.73 -13.79 -14.41
CA HIS A 90 -26.77 -12.79 -15.50
C HIS A 90 -27.07 -13.37 -16.90
N SER A 91 -27.23 -14.69 -17.02
CA SER A 91 -27.81 -15.32 -18.21
C SER A 91 -29.33 -15.11 -18.31
N GLN A 92 -29.99 -14.83 -17.18
CA GLN A 92 -31.44 -14.69 -17.05
C GLN A 92 -31.85 -13.28 -16.63
N VAL A 93 -30.96 -12.54 -15.97
CA VAL A 93 -31.17 -11.15 -15.57
C VAL A 93 -30.12 -10.25 -16.22
N LYS A 94 -30.49 -9.04 -16.62
CA LYS A 94 -29.55 -8.05 -17.16
C LYS A 94 -29.05 -7.14 -16.05
#